data_AF-X1LC41-F1
#
_entry.id   AF-X1LC41-F1
#
_cell.length_a   1.000
_cell.length_b   1.000
_cell.length_c   1.000
_cell.angle_alpha   90.00
_cell.angle_beta   90.00
_cell.angle_gamma   90.00
#
_symmetry.space_group_name_H-M   'P 1'
#
loop_
_entity.id
_entity.type
_entity.pdbx_description
1 polymer ?
#
loop_
_entity_poly.entity_id
_entity_poly.type
_entity_poly.pdbx_seq_one_letter_code
_entity_poly.pdbx_strand_id
1 'polypeptide(L)'
;IGAPEIAFKTSFLPNDGVGLAREEFIIAEKIRAHPLALYHYKKLKASKDKEISKIIKRIDEITIEHKDKREYFIKELAEGIAQIGAAFYPKPVIVRFSDFKTNEYAQLVGGKLFEPEDEANPMLGWRGASRYYDEKFKPAFLMECEAIKRVRDIFGLKNIELMVPFCRTVEEGEKVLDLMKKAGLKKGKDGLRVYVMCEIPSNVISAEEFLKIFDGMSIGSNDLTQLTLGIDRDNAYIQKIGDERNPAVKNMIGEVIQLCNKKKKYCGICSPASA
;
A
#
# COMPACT_ATOMS: atom_id res chain seq x y z
N ILE A 1 11.10 1.63 4.61
CA ILE A 1 11.72 2.41 3.51
C ILE A 1 10.60 2.92 2.61
N GLY A 2 10.67 4.17 2.14
CA GLY A 2 9.66 4.74 1.23
C GLY A 2 10.28 5.23 -0.06
N ALA A 3 11.28 6.10 0.06
CA ALA A 3 12.05 6.63 -1.06
C ALA A 3 13.06 5.59 -1.62
N PRO A 4 13.01 5.24 -2.92
CA PRO A 4 14.00 4.37 -3.55
C PRO A 4 15.45 4.90 -3.48
N GLU A 5 15.61 6.22 -3.40
CA GLU A 5 16.91 6.92 -3.42
C GLU A 5 17.77 6.59 -2.19
N ILE A 6 17.15 6.30 -1.05
CA ILE A 6 17.86 5.93 0.19
C ILE A 6 18.11 4.42 0.30
N ALA A 7 17.55 3.60 -0.61
CA ALA A 7 17.58 2.14 -0.49
C ALA A 7 19.02 1.59 -0.52
N PHE A 8 19.84 2.00 -1.48
CA PHE A 8 21.24 1.56 -1.55
C PHE A 8 22.07 2.06 -0.37
N LYS A 9 21.83 3.28 0.12
CA LYS A 9 22.55 3.81 1.28
C LYS A 9 22.24 2.99 2.54
N THR A 10 20.97 2.64 2.74
CA THR A 10 20.52 1.91 3.93
C THR A 10 20.81 0.42 3.87
N SER A 11 20.96 -0.17 2.67
CA SER A 11 21.27 -1.59 2.54
C SER A 11 22.66 -1.99 3.04
N PHE A 12 23.60 -1.04 3.13
CA PHE A 12 24.91 -1.24 3.75
C PHE A 12 24.87 -1.36 5.29
N LEU A 13 23.78 -0.98 5.95
CA LEU A 13 23.62 -1.20 7.39
C LEU A 13 23.31 -2.68 7.68
N PRO A 14 23.69 -3.23 8.84
CA PRO A 14 23.22 -4.55 9.25
C PRO A 14 21.69 -4.60 9.31
N ASN A 15 21.09 -5.47 8.50
CA ASN A 15 19.64 -5.62 8.37
C ASN A 15 19.30 -7.03 7.87
N ASP A 16 18.04 -7.44 8.03
CA ASP A 16 17.50 -8.70 7.51
C ASP A 16 16.55 -8.50 6.32
N GLY A 17 16.67 -7.35 5.65
CA GLY A 17 15.78 -6.92 4.57
C GLY A 17 14.92 -5.72 4.98
N VAL A 18 13.75 -5.61 4.35
CA VAL A 18 12.83 -4.48 4.52
C VAL A 18 11.46 -4.99 4.98
N GLY A 19 11.11 -4.71 6.24
CA GLY A 19 9.80 -5.09 6.80
C GLY A 19 8.61 -4.27 6.28
N LEU A 20 8.88 -3.10 5.70
CA LEU A 20 7.87 -2.24 5.07
C LEU A 20 8.51 -1.33 4.01
N ALA A 21 8.23 -1.62 2.74
CA ALA A 21 8.45 -0.76 1.60
C ALA A 21 7.11 -0.10 1.20
N ARG A 22 7.08 1.23 1.27
CA ARG A 22 5.90 2.06 1.01
C ARG A 22 5.93 2.58 -0.42
N GLU A 23 4.97 2.18 -1.26
CA GLU A 23 4.93 2.65 -2.65
C GLU A 23 4.34 4.06 -2.81
N GLU A 24 3.74 4.63 -1.76
CA GLU A 24 3.16 5.98 -1.78
C GLU A 24 4.18 7.05 -2.16
N PHE A 25 5.45 6.90 -1.77
CA PHE A 25 6.51 7.82 -2.15
C PHE A 25 6.79 7.77 -3.65
N ILE A 26 6.79 6.57 -4.24
CA ILE A 26 6.97 6.40 -5.69
C ILE A 26 5.81 7.06 -6.43
N ILE A 27 4.58 6.87 -5.93
CA ILE A 27 3.38 7.48 -6.53
C ILE A 27 3.40 9.00 -6.37
N ALA A 28 3.70 9.53 -5.19
CA ALA A 28 3.66 10.97 -4.91
C ALA A 28 4.80 11.76 -5.55
N GLU A 29 6.01 11.19 -5.63
CA GLU A 29 7.20 11.93 -6.08
C GLU A 29 7.53 11.68 -7.55
N LYS A 30 7.43 10.42 -8.01
CA LYS A 30 7.76 10.06 -9.40
C LYS A 30 6.54 10.17 -10.29
N ILE A 31 5.48 9.41 -9.97
CA ILE A 31 4.30 9.28 -10.85
C ILE A 31 3.47 10.57 -10.87
N ARG A 32 3.18 11.16 -9.71
CA ARG A 32 2.49 12.46 -9.48
C ARG A 32 1.07 12.60 -10.04
N ALA A 33 0.53 11.57 -10.68
CA ALA A 33 -0.82 11.55 -11.24
C ALA A 33 -1.65 10.43 -10.66
N HIS A 34 -2.96 10.69 -10.56
CA HIS A 34 -3.92 9.72 -10.09
C HIS A 34 -3.99 8.53 -11.06
N PRO A 35 -3.90 7.27 -10.60
CA PRO A 35 -3.86 6.10 -11.48
C PRO A 35 -5.07 6.00 -12.40
N LEU A 36 -6.28 6.32 -11.91
CA LEU A 36 -7.49 6.32 -12.75
C LEU A 36 -7.48 7.44 -13.80
N ALA A 37 -6.79 8.56 -13.57
CA ALA A 37 -6.65 9.62 -14.57
C ALA A 37 -5.76 9.14 -15.73
N LEU A 38 -4.71 8.39 -15.42
CA LEU A 38 -3.84 7.74 -16.40
C LEU A 38 -4.58 6.61 -17.15
N TYR A 39 -5.37 5.81 -16.43
CA TYR A 39 -6.17 4.73 -17.01
C TYR A 39 -7.25 5.25 -17.97
N HIS A 40 -7.97 6.30 -17.58
CA HIS A 40 -9.02 6.91 -18.40
C HIS A 40 -8.52 8.04 -19.30
N TYR A 41 -7.21 8.21 -19.48
CA TYR A 41 -6.61 9.33 -20.19
C TYR A 41 -7.24 9.59 -21.57
N LYS A 42 -7.46 8.54 -22.39
CA LYS A 42 -8.07 8.68 -23.72
C LYS A 42 -9.48 9.27 -23.66
N LYS A 43 -10.28 8.84 -22.68
CA LYS A 43 -11.65 9.35 -22.45
C LYS A 43 -11.62 10.79 -21.98
N LEU A 44 -10.72 11.11 -21.04
CA LEU A 44 -10.54 12.47 -20.52
C LEU A 44 -10.05 13.44 -21.60
N LYS A 45 -9.11 13.03 -22.46
CA LYS A 45 -8.59 13.83 -23.59
C LYS A 45 -9.65 14.19 -24.62
N ALA A 46 -10.68 13.37 -24.78
CA ALA A 46 -11.80 13.65 -25.68
C ALA A 46 -12.84 14.61 -25.07
N SER A 47 -12.73 14.94 -23.79
CA SER A 47 -13.63 15.89 -23.12
C SER A 47 -13.43 17.31 -23.64
N LYS A 48 -14.53 18.07 -23.75
CA LYS A 48 -14.51 19.51 -24.06
C LYS A 48 -14.40 20.40 -22.82
N ASP A 49 -14.31 19.80 -21.64
CA ASP A 49 -14.21 20.51 -20.37
C ASP A 49 -12.84 21.20 -20.24
N LYS A 50 -12.86 22.50 -19.86
CA LYS A 50 -11.66 23.32 -19.71
C LYS A 50 -10.77 22.86 -18.55
N GLU A 51 -11.35 22.41 -17.44
CA GLU A 51 -10.59 21.90 -16.29
C GLU A 51 -9.96 20.55 -16.61
N ILE A 52 -10.68 19.66 -17.30
CA ILE A 52 -10.11 18.40 -17.78
C ILE A 52 -8.96 18.65 -18.77
N SER A 53 -9.09 19.65 -19.65
CA SER A 53 -8.03 20.04 -20.58
C SER A 53 -6.75 20.47 -19.86
N LYS A 54 -6.86 21.20 -18.74
CA LYS A 54 -5.70 21.57 -17.90
C LYS A 54 -5.06 20.34 -17.25
N ILE A 55 -5.86 19.39 -16.77
CA ILE A 55 -5.38 18.14 -16.18
C ILE A 55 -4.63 17.32 -17.23
N ILE A 56 -5.16 17.19 -18.44
CA ILE A 56 -4.51 16.48 -19.55
C ILE A 56 -3.17 17.11 -19.90
N LYS A 57 -3.10 18.44 -19.97
CA LYS A 57 -1.84 19.15 -20.22
C LYS A 57 -0.79 18.81 -19.16
N ARG A 58 -1.16 18.84 -17.88
CA ARG A 58 -0.26 18.44 -16.77
C ARG A 58 0.16 16.97 -16.85
N ILE A 59 -0.77 16.08 -17.20
CA ILE A 59 -0.44 14.66 -17.41
C ILE A 59 0.56 14.52 -18.57
N ASP A 60 0.37 15.24 -19.67
CA ASP A 60 1.29 15.19 -20.82
C ASP A 60 2.69 15.73 -20.47
N GLU A 61 2.79 16.76 -19.62
CA GLU A 61 4.05 17.32 -19.13
C GLU A 61 4.84 16.35 -18.24
N ILE A 62 4.17 15.53 -17.42
CA ILE A 62 4.84 14.54 -16.57
C ILE A 62 5.12 13.20 -17.28
N THR A 63 4.42 12.92 -18.39
CA THR A 63 4.47 11.63 -19.10
C THR A 63 4.99 11.77 -20.54
N ILE A 64 5.91 12.72 -20.77
CA ILE A 64 6.40 13.11 -22.11
C ILE A 64 6.89 11.89 -22.91
N GLU A 65 7.61 10.97 -22.26
CA GLU A 65 8.21 9.79 -22.90
C GLU A 65 7.20 8.65 -23.16
N HIS A 66 5.98 8.77 -22.65
CA HIS A 66 5.01 7.68 -22.63
C HIS A 66 3.77 7.96 -23.48
N LYS A 67 3.59 7.15 -24.53
CA LYS A 67 2.37 7.16 -25.36
C LYS A 67 1.19 6.52 -24.63
N ASP A 68 1.40 5.37 -23.99
CA ASP A 68 0.40 4.76 -23.10
C ASP A 68 0.63 5.26 -21.67
N LYS A 69 -0.34 6.02 -21.15
CA LYS A 69 -0.27 6.63 -19.82
C LYS A 69 -0.42 5.59 -18.70
N ARG A 70 -1.03 4.43 -18.98
CA ARG A 70 -1.07 3.29 -18.05
C ARG A 70 0.31 2.67 -17.89
N GLU A 71 1.00 2.50 -19.02
CA GLU A 71 2.35 1.93 -19.04
C GLU A 71 3.34 2.81 -18.27
N TYR A 72 3.19 4.14 -18.32
CA TYR A 72 3.95 5.05 -17.45
C TYR A 72 3.78 4.68 -15.96
N PHE A 73 2.55 4.55 -15.47
CA PHE A 73 2.30 4.18 -14.07
C PHE A 73 2.96 2.85 -13.71
N ILE A 74 2.73 1.82 -14.54
CA ILE A 74 3.23 0.46 -14.30
C ILE A 74 4.76 0.43 -14.29
N LYS A 75 5.40 1.10 -15.25
CA LYS A 75 6.87 1.16 -15.37
C LYS A 75 7.48 1.88 -14.18
N GLU A 76 7.04 3.11 -13.87
CA GLU A 76 7.65 3.92 -12.81
C GLU A 76 7.48 3.27 -11.44
N LEU A 77 6.30 2.66 -11.20
CA LEU A 77 6.07 1.88 -9.99
C LEU A 77 6.98 0.65 -9.91
N ALA A 78 7.07 -0.12 -11.00
CA ALA A 78 7.92 -1.30 -11.07
C ALA A 78 9.39 -0.96 -10.86
N GLU A 79 9.91 0.10 -11.51
CA GLU A 79 11.30 0.53 -11.37
C GLU A 79 11.61 1.03 -9.96
N GLY A 80 10.71 1.81 -9.34
CA GLY A 80 10.87 2.25 -7.96
C GLY A 80 10.91 1.09 -6.96
N ILE A 81 10.01 0.12 -7.11
CA ILE A 81 9.99 -1.09 -6.27
C ILE A 81 11.23 -1.95 -6.53
N ALA A 82 11.63 -2.10 -7.81
CA ALA A 82 12.80 -2.88 -8.19
C ALA A 82 14.09 -2.29 -7.62
N GLN A 83 14.22 -0.97 -7.58
CA GLN A 83 15.36 -0.29 -6.97
C GLN A 83 15.48 -0.66 -5.48
N ILE A 84 14.37 -0.69 -4.73
CA ILE A 84 14.37 -1.14 -3.34
C ILE A 84 14.67 -2.64 -3.26
N GLY A 85 14.00 -3.47 -4.07
CA GLY A 85 14.19 -4.91 -4.10
C GLY A 85 15.63 -5.35 -4.38
N ALA A 86 16.28 -4.68 -5.35
CA ALA A 86 17.65 -4.94 -5.75
C ALA A 86 18.66 -4.50 -4.67
N ALA A 87 18.43 -3.35 -4.01
CA ALA A 87 19.33 -2.85 -2.98
C ALA A 87 19.48 -3.83 -1.80
N PHE A 88 18.43 -4.60 -1.49
CA PHE A 88 18.41 -5.56 -0.38
C PHE A 88 18.53 -7.02 -0.83
N TYR A 89 18.70 -7.30 -2.11
CA TYR A 89 18.75 -8.67 -2.62
C TYR A 89 19.90 -9.49 -2.00
N PRO A 90 19.70 -10.76 -1.59
CA PRO A 90 18.48 -11.57 -1.71
C PRO A 90 17.53 -11.49 -0.48
N LYS A 91 17.73 -10.56 0.44
CA LYS A 91 16.92 -10.41 1.66
C LYS A 91 15.48 -10.01 1.31
N PRO A 92 14.48 -10.45 2.10
CA PRO A 92 13.08 -10.16 1.83
C PRO A 92 12.78 -8.66 1.87
N VAL A 93 11.94 -8.20 0.94
CA VAL A 93 11.43 -6.82 0.89
C VAL A 93 9.92 -6.88 0.82
N ILE A 94 9.26 -6.51 1.91
CA ILE A 94 7.80 -6.53 2.02
C ILE A 94 7.25 -5.21 1.49
N VAL A 95 6.68 -5.23 0.30
CA VAL A 95 6.02 -4.09 -0.34
C VAL A 95 4.56 -4.05 0.11
N ARG A 96 4.16 -2.92 0.69
CA ARG A 96 2.76 -2.64 1.02
C ARG A 96 2.10 -1.98 -0.18
N PHE A 97 0.95 -2.52 -0.60
CA PHE A 97 0.12 -1.84 -1.60
C PHE A 97 -0.31 -0.45 -1.13
N SER A 98 -0.76 0.38 -2.06
CA SER A 98 -1.07 1.78 -1.79
C SER A 98 -2.12 1.94 -0.69
N ASP A 99 -1.77 2.66 0.36
CA ASP A 99 -2.63 2.94 1.51
C ASP A 99 -2.97 4.44 1.61
N PHE A 100 -2.93 5.15 0.48
CA PHE A 100 -3.38 6.55 0.47
C PHE A 100 -4.83 6.66 0.89
N LYS A 101 -5.10 7.65 1.74
CA LYS A 101 -6.44 8.16 2.03
C LYS A 101 -6.97 8.91 0.80
N THR A 102 -8.28 9.09 0.72
CA THR A 102 -8.95 9.81 -0.38
C THR A 102 -8.42 11.23 -0.55
N ASN A 103 -8.21 11.95 0.55
CA ASN A 103 -7.67 13.31 0.55
C ASN A 103 -6.23 13.39 0.01
N GLU A 104 -5.41 12.34 0.17
CA GLU A 104 -4.05 12.25 -0.38
C GLU A 104 -4.10 11.97 -1.89
N TYR A 105 -4.92 11.00 -2.32
CA TYR A 105 -5.15 10.74 -3.75
C TYR A 105 -5.69 11.99 -4.48
N ALA A 106 -6.53 12.78 -3.82
CA ALA A 106 -7.11 14.00 -4.38
C ALA A 106 -6.07 15.08 -4.71
N GLN A 107 -4.90 15.06 -4.05
CA GLN A 107 -3.80 16.00 -4.32
C GLN A 107 -3.01 15.66 -5.58
N LEU A 108 -3.09 14.42 -6.08
CA LEU A 108 -2.42 14.03 -7.32
C LEU A 108 -3.06 14.72 -8.53
N VAL A 109 -2.30 14.84 -9.62
CA VAL A 109 -2.84 15.38 -10.88
C VAL A 109 -4.01 14.51 -11.35
N GLY A 110 -5.19 15.13 -11.45
CA GLY A 110 -6.44 14.46 -11.82
C GLY A 110 -7.17 13.75 -10.66
N GLY A 111 -6.65 13.80 -9.43
CA GLY A 111 -7.23 13.12 -8.26
C GLY A 111 -8.65 13.54 -7.94
N LYS A 112 -8.93 14.85 -7.92
CA LYS A 112 -10.28 15.39 -7.65
C LYS A 112 -11.40 14.87 -8.56
N LEU A 113 -11.08 14.31 -9.73
CA LEU A 113 -12.08 13.71 -10.62
C LEU A 113 -12.58 12.35 -10.13
N PHE A 114 -11.82 11.68 -9.25
CA PHE A 114 -12.05 10.30 -8.86
C PHE A 114 -12.25 10.11 -7.36
N GLU A 115 -11.80 11.07 -6.54
CA GLU A 115 -11.97 11.02 -5.08
C GLU A 115 -13.27 11.69 -4.62
N PRO A 116 -13.94 11.15 -3.59
CA PRO A 116 -15.09 11.79 -2.99
C PRO A 116 -14.69 13.11 -2.31
N GLU A 117 -15.41 14.19 -2.61
CA GLU A 117 -15.13 15.51 -2.00
C GLU A 117 -15.60 15.62 -0.54
N ASP A 118 -16.63 14.84 -0.16
CA ASP A 118 -17.34 14.97 1.12
C ASP A 118 -17.01 13.85 2.14
N GLU A 119 -15.87 13.16 2.01
CA GLU A 119 -15.50 12.13 2.99
C GLU A 119 -15.10 12.76 4.33
N ALA A 120 -15.99 12.67 5.32
CA ALA A 120 -15.82 13.33 6.61
C ALA A 120 -14.59 12.87 7.40
N ASN A 121 -14.20 11.59 7.28
CA ASN A 121 -13.09 11.00 8.05
C ASN A 121 -12.18 10.16 7.14
N PRO A 122 -11.24 10.76 6.40
CA PRO A 122 -10.37 10.04 5.47
C PRO A 122 -9.54 8.92 6.12
N MET A 123 -9.24 9.03 7.42
CA MET A 123 -8.55 7.99 8.19
C MET A 123 -9.32 6.67 8.23
N LEU A 124 -10.66 6.73 8.35
CA LEU A 124 -11.56 5.58 8.43
C LEU A 124 -12.21 5.21 7.07
N GLY A 125 -11.93 6.01 6.05
CA GLY A 125 -12.66 6.06 4.79
C GLY A 125 -12.25 5.03 3.74
N TRP A 126 -12.46 5.39 2.47
CA TRP A 126 -12.23 4.54 1.31
C TRP A 126 -10.74 4.39 0.97
N ARG A 127 -10.07 3.47 1.68
CA ARG A 127 -8.64 3.15 1.58
C ARG A 127 -8.34 1.67 1.86
N GLY A 128 -7.12 1.25 1.51
CA GLY A 128 -6.62 -0.12 1.68
C GLY A 128 -7.49 -1.16 0.99
N ALA A 129 -7.65 -2.34 1.61
CA ALA A 129 -8.34 -3.48 1.01
C ALA A 129 -9.71 -3.15 0.38
N SER A 130 -10.53 -2.34 1.07
CA SER A 130 -11.87 -2.00 0.60
C SER A 130 -11.89 -1.21 -0.71
N ARG A 131 -10.80 -0.48 -0.97
CA ARG A 131 -10.62 0.29 -2.20
C ARG A 131 -10.20 -0.61 -3.37
N TYR A 132 -9.40 -1.64 -3.12
CA TYR A 132 -8.83 -2.48 -4.18
C TYR A 132 -9.86 -3.29 -4.95
N TYR A 133 -10.86 -3.84 -4.27
CA TYR A 133 -11.90 -4.65 -4.90
C TYR A 133 -13.12 -3.84 -5.38
N ASP A 134 -13.21 -2.55 -5.03
CA ASP A 134 -14.30 -1.69 -5.50
C ASP A 134 -14.17 -1.46 -7.01
N GLU A 135 -15.25 -1.65 -7.77
CA GLU A 135 -15.22 -1.57 -9.23
C GLU A 135 -14.75 -0.21 -9.77
N LYS A 136 -14.88 0.88 -9.00
CA LYS A 136 -14.39 2.22 -9.39
C LYS A 136 -12.86 2.29 -9.37
N PHE A 137 -12.20 1.62 -8.43
CA PHE A 137 -10.75 1.73 -8.25
C PHE A 137 -9.97 0.47 -8.66
N LYS A 138 -10.65 -0.67 -8.80
CA LYS A 138 -10.09 -1.93 -9.27
C LYS A 138 -9.16 -1.81 -10.50
N PRO A 139 -9.42 -0.98 -11.53
CA PRO A 139 -8.46 -0.77 -12.62
C PRO A 139 -7.09 -0.23 -12.16
N ALA A 140 -7.06 0.65 -11.16
CA ALA A 140 -5.82 1.18 -10.59
C ALA A 140 -5.05 0.09 -9.83
N PHE A 141 -5.73 -0.68 -8.97
CA PHE A 141 -5.10 -1.78 -8.24
C PHE A 141 -4.54 -2.87 -9.17
N LEU A 142 -5.21 -3.13 -10.30
CA LEU A 142 -4.68 -4.04 -11.32
C LEU A 142 -3.37 -3.53 -11.96
N MET A 143 -3.19 -2.22 -12.11
CA MET A 143 -1.92 -1.65 -12.58
C MET A 143 -0.82 -1.79 -11.52
N GLU A 144 -1.12 -1.66 -10.23
CA GLU A 144 -0.17 -1.97 -9.15
C GLU A 144 0.24 -3.45 -9.19
N CYS A 145 -0.73 -4.36 -9.34
CA CYS A 145 -0.44 -5.79 -9.50
C CYS A 145 0.43 -6.08 -10.73
N GLU A 146 0.19 -5.39 -11.85
CA GLU A 146 1.00 -5.55 -13.06
C GLU A 146 2.44 -5.07 -12.86
N ALA A 147 2.63 -3.96 -12.13
CA ALA A 147 3.96 -3.46 -11.76
C ALA A 147 4.71 -4.49 -10.90
N ILE A 148 4.07 -5.02 -9.84
CA ILE A 148 4.66 -6.06 -8.99
C ILE A 148 5.01 -7.31 -9.80
N LYS A 149 4.11 -7.74 -10.69
CA LYS A 149 4.36 -8.89 -11.57
C LYS A 149 5.57 -8.66 -12.46
N ARG A 150 5.72 -7.46 -13.04
CA ARG A 150 6.89 -7.08 -13.83
C ARG A 150 8.18 -7.16 -13.00
N VAL A 151 8.16 -6.66 -11.75
CA VAL A 151 9.31 -6.74 -10.84
C VAL A 151 9.73 -8.20 -10.57
N ARG A 152 8.76 -9.07 -10.28
CA ARG A 152 9.05 -10.47 -9.97
C ARG A 152 9.42 -11.30 -11.19
N ASP A 153 8.73 -11.11 -12.32
CA ASP A 153 8.79 -12.03 -13.46
C ASP A 153 9.77 -11.56 -14.53
N ILE A 154 9.90 -10.25 -14.76
CA ILE A 154 10.79 -9.68 -15.77
C ILE A 154 12.13 -9.29 -15.14
N PHE A 155 12.13 -8.58 -14.01
CA PHE A 155 13.38 -8.18 -13.34
C PHE A 155 13.97 -9.28 -12.45
N GLY A 156 13.20 -10.36 -12.18
CA GLY A 156 13.68 -11.53 -11.44
C GLY A 156 13.80 -11.32 -9.93
N LEU A 157 13.27 -10.23 -9.38
CA LEU A 157 13.37 -9.90 -7.95
C LEU A 157 12.35 -10.71 -7.13
N LYS A 158 12.64 -12.00 -6.96
CA LYS A 158 11.78 -12.94 -6.23
C LYS A 158 11.77 -12.73 -4.71
N ASN A 159 12.61 -11.83 -4.17
CA ASN A 159 12.62 -11.40 -2.78
C ASN A 159 11.52 -10.37 -2.43
N ILE A 160 10.74 -9.89 -3.42
CA ILE A 160 9.59 -9.00 -3.18
C ILE A 160 8.39 -9.76 -2.59
N GLU A 161 7.97 -9.40 -1.40
CA GLU A 161 6.76 -9.92 -0.75
C GLU A 161 5.71 -8.83 -0.68
N LEU A 162 4.45 -9.20 -0.42
CA LEU A 162 3.33 -8.26 -0.51
C LEU A 162 2.61 -8.14 0.82
N MET A 163 2.09 -6.96 1.10
CA MET A 163 1.29 -6.68 2.26
C MET A 163 0.03 -5.91 1.89
N VAL A 164 -1.12 -6.40 2.35
CA VAL A 164 -2.42 -5.75 2.20
C VAL A 164 -2.68 -4.86 3.43
N PRO A 165 -2.74 -3.52 3.27
CA PRO A 165 -3.10 -2.61 4.33
C PRO A 165 -4.62 -2.48 4.50
N PHE A 166 -5.01 -1.96 5.66
CA PHE A 166 -6.35 -1.54 6.03
C PHE A 166 -7.44 -2.56 5.69
N CYS A 167 -7.14 -3.84 5.92
CA CYS A 167 -8.03 -4.96 5.66
C CYS A 167 -8.94 -5.18 6.86
N ARG A 168 -10.20 -4.76 6.78
CA ARG A 168 -11.12 -4.71 7.93
C ARG A 168 -11.64 -6.09 8.31
N THR A 169 -11.91 -6.92 7.31
CA THR A 169 -12.48 -8.26 7.50
C THR A 169 -11.71 -9.30 6.71
N VAL A 170 -11.90 -10.58 7.05
CA VAL A 170 -11.27 -11.70 6.35
C VAL A 170 -11.79 -11.79 4.92
N GLU A 171 -13.07 -11.51 4.71
CA GLU A 171 -13.72 -11.49 3.40
C GLU A 171 -13.15 -10.40 2.49
N GLU A 172 -12.79 -9.23 3.02
CA GLU A 172 -12.02 -8.23 2.26
C GLU A 172 -10.68 -8.81 1.81
N GLY A 173 -9.98 -9.50 2.72
CA GLY A 173 -8.70 -10.14 2.42
C GLY A 173 -8.81 -11.21 1.34
N GLU A 174 -9.84 -12.04 1.38
CA GLU A 174 -10.13 -13.05 0.36
C GLU A 174 -10.40 -12.42 -1.02
N LYS A 175 -11.18 -11.34 -1.07
CA LYS A 175 -11.45 -10.60 -2.32
C LYS A 175 -10.17 -10.04 -2.92
N VAL A 176 -9.30 -9.45 -2.10
CA VAL A 176 -8.00 -8.92 -2.56
C VAL A 176 -7.10 -10.04 -3.06
N LEU A 177 -6.97 -11.14 -2.31
CA LEU A 177 -6.16 -12.30 -2.73
C LEU A 177 -6.67 -12.95 -4.03
N ASP A 178 -7.98 -13.03 -4.24
CA ASP A 178 -8.56 -13.52 -5.48
C ASP A 178 -8.26 -12.57 -6.66
N LEU A 179 -8.36 -11.26 -6.43
CA LEU A 179 -8.03 -10.25 -7.45
C LEU A 179 -6.54 -10.29 -7.83
N MET A 180 -5.65 -10.39 -6.84
CA MET A 180 -4.21 -10.60 -7.05
C MET A 180 -3.94 -11.88 -7.85
N LYS A 181 -4.60 -13.00 -7.49
CA LYS A 181 -4.50 -14.26 -8.22
C LYS A 181 -4.93 -14.11 -9.68
N LYS A 182 -6.05 -13.42 -9.95
CA LYS A 182 -6.53 -13.11 -11.31
C LYS A 182 -5.55 -12.24 -12.09
N ALA A 183 -4.84 -11.33 -11.42
CA ALA A 183 -3.77 -10.52 -12.00
C ALA A 183 -2.45 -11.30 -12.21
N GLY A 184 -2.37 -12.56 -11.75
CA GLY A 184 -1.19 -13.43 -11.89
C GLY A 184 -0.28 -13.49 -10.66
N LEU A 185 -0.62 -12.78 -9.57
CA LEU A 185 0.10 -12.78 -8.29
C LEU A 185 -0.54 -13.75 -7.30
N LYS A 186 -0.44 -15.05 -7.59
CA LYS A 186 -0.98 -16.09 -6.71
C LYS A 186 -0.03 -16.34 -5.52
N LYS A 187 -0.51 -16.16 -4.29
CA LYS A 187 0.20 -16.53 -3.06
C LYS A 187 0.73 -17.98 -3.14
N GLY A 188 1.98 -18.18 -2.76
CA GLY A 188 2.71 -19.45 -2.83
C GLY A 188 3.30 -19.79 -4.21
N LYS A 189 2.84 -19.15 -5.30
CA LYS A 189 3.44 -19.33 -6.62
C LYS A 189 4.80 -18.60 -6.66
N ASP A 190 5.83 -19.27 -7.14
CA ASP A 190 7.21 -18.74 -7.24
C ASP A 190 7.71 -18.13 -5.91
N GLY A 191 7.32 -18.74 -4.79
CA GLY A 191 7.69 -18.30 -3.44
C GLY A 191 7.05 -16.99 -2.98
N LEU A 192 6.04 -16.46 -3.69
CA LEU A 192 5.37 -15.22 -3.29
C LEU A 192 4.64 -15.38 -1.95
N ARG A 193 5.06 -14.60 -0.95
CA ARG A 193 4.36 -14.48 0.34
C ARG A 193 3.48 -13.24 0.35
N VAL A 194 2.31 -13.35 0.99
CA VAL A 194 1.37 -12.24 1.17
C VAL A 194 0.96 -12.15 2.63
N TYR A 195 1.14 -10.96 3.20
CA TYR A 195 0.81 -10.61 4.58
C TYR A 195 -0.38 -9.65 4.64
N VAL A 196 -0.97 -9.56 5.82
CA VAL A 196 -1.91 -8.49 6.15
C VAL A 196 -1.27 -7.56 7.18
N MET A 197 -1.49 -6.26 7.05
CA MET A 197 -1.10 -5.33 8.08
C MET A 197 -2.10 -5.43 9.24
N CYS A 198 -1.64 -5.76 10.44
CA CYS A 198 -2.46 -5.85 11.65
C CYS A 198 -2.53 -4.46 12.29
N GLU A 199 -3.51 -3.68 11.89
CA GLU A 199 -3.59 -2.26 12.24
C GLU A 199 -4.98 -1.80 12.67
N ILE A 200 -5.96 -2.71 12.62
CA ILE A 200 -7.33 -2.49 13.04
C ILE A 200 -7.62 -3.47 14.19
N PRO A 201 -8.37 -3.07 15.26
CA PRO A 201 -8.72 -4.00 16.35
C PRO A 201 -9.40 -5.29 15.87
N SER A 202 -10.17 -5.25 14.77
CA SER A 202 -10.74 -6.46 14.16
C SER A 202 -9.67 -7.45 13.67
N ASN A 203 -8.51 -6.98 13.22
CA ASN A 203 -7.38 -7.83 12.84
C ASN A 203 -6.84 -8.60 14.05
N VAL A 204 -6.78 -7.97 15.22
CA VAL A 204 -6.32 -8.58 16.46
C VAL A 204 -7.33 -9.64 16.93
N ILE A 205 -8.59 -9.23 17.05
CA ILE A 205 -9.68 -10.09 17.53
C ILE A 205 -9.88 -11.31 16.60
N SER A 206 -9.75 -11.12 15.29
CA SER A 206 -9.92 -12.17 14.28
C SER A 206 -8.60 -12.70 13.72
N ALA A 207 -7.48 -12.51 14.44
CA ALA A 207 -6.14 -12.81 13.93
C ALA A 207 -5.99 -14.27 13.48
N GLU A 208 -6.64 -15.22 14.18
CA GLU A 208 -6.61 -16.63 13.80
C GLU A 208 -7.21 -16.87 12.41
N GLU A 209 -8.30 -16.18 12.07
CA GLU A 209 -8.94 -16.30 10.76
C GLU A 209 -8.12 -15.63 9.66
N PHE A 210 -7.58 -14.44 9.91
CA PHE A 210 -6.65 -13.78 8.98
C PHE A 210 -5.43 -14.65 8.67
N LEU A 211 -4.86 -15.32 9.68
CA LEU A 211 -3.70 -16.21 9.53
C LEU A 211 -3.99 -17.50 8.74
N LYS A 212 -5.27 -17.86 8.51
CA LYS A 212 -5.63 -18.96 7.59
C LYS A 212 -5.37 -18.57 6.13
N ILE A 213 -5.62 -17.32 5.76
CA ILE A 213 -5.51 -16.86 4.37
C ILE A 213 -4.18 -16.17 4.08
N PHE A 214 -3.58 -15.48 5.06
CA PHE A 214 -2.27 -14.80 4.92
C PHE A 214 -1.10 -15.65 5.43
N ASP A 215 0.12 -15.30 5.02
CA ASP A 215 1.37 -15.96 5.44
C ASP A 215 1.91 -15.43 6.77
N GLY A 216 1.25 -14.42 7.33
CA GLY A 216 1.60 -13.77 8.58
C GLY A 216 0.99 -12.36 8.65
N MET A 217 1.41 -11.62 9.67
CA MET A 217 0.92 -10.28 9.94
C MET A 217 2.08 -9.31 10.17
N SER A 218 1.91 -8.04 9.79
CA SER A 218 2.82 -6.96 10.20
C SER A 218 2.04 -5.92 10.99
N ILE A 219 2.41 -5.70 12.24
CA ILE A 219 1.68 -4.82 13.14
C ILE A 219 1.92 -3.36 12.72
N GLY A 220 0.86 -2.68 12.31
CA GLY A 220 0.84 -1.24 12.08
C GLY A 220 0.51 -0.52 13.39
N SER A 221 1.52 -0.30 14.23
CA SER A 221 1.34 0.18 15.60
C SER A 221 0.64 1.55 15.67
N ASN A 222 0.86 2.40 14.66
CA ASN A 222 0.21 3.71 14.55
C ASN A 222 -1.31 3.62 14.43
N ASP A 223 -1.81 2.98 13.38
CA ASP A 223 -3.24 2.89 13.11
C ASP A 223 -3.91 2.02 14.16
N LEU A 224 -3.21 0.99 14.66
CA LEU A 224 -3.70 0.20 15.80
C LEU A 224 -3.86 1.07 17.04
N THR A 225 -2.90 1.94 17.35
CA THR A 225 -3.00 2.88 18.48
C THR A 225 -4.16 3.86 18.29
N GLN A 226 -4.27 4.43 17.09
CA GLN A 226 -5.34 5.38 16.78
C GLN A 226 -6.73 4.75 16.97
N LEU A 227 -6.93 3.56 16.42
CA LEU A 227 -8.23 2.89 16.47
C LEU A 227 -8.55 2.29 17.84
N THR A 228 -7.53 1.81 18.56
CA THR A 228 -7.72 1.27 19.92
C THR A 228 -8.00 2.37 20.94
N LEU A 229 -7.40 3.55 20.78
CA LEU A 229 -7.60 4.68 21.69
C LEU A 229 -8.69 5.66 21.22
N GLY A 230 -9.23 5.49 20.02
CA GLY A 230 -10.24 6.38 19.45
C GLY A 230 -9.71 7.79 19.19
N ILE A 231 -8.49 7.89 18.66
CA ILE A 231 -7.82 9.17 18.39
C ILE A 231 -7.50 9.34 16.91
N ASP A 232 -7.51 10.60 16.46
CA ASP A 232 -6.85 11.02 15.23
C ASP A 232 -5.53 11.68 15.61
N ARG A 233 -4.41 11.11 15.16
CA ARG A 233 -3.09 11.67 15.46
C ARG A 233 -2.83 13.02 14.77
N ASP A 234 -3.54 13.28 13.67
CA ASP A 234 -3.43 14.53 12.92
C ASP A 234 -4.21 15.66 13.66
N ASN A 235 -5.01 15.30 14.68
CA ASN A 235 -5.70 16.25 15.55
C ASN A 235 -4.80 16.71 16.71
N ALA A 236 -4.30 17.95 16.60
CA ALA A 236 -3.39 18.58 17.55
C ALA A 236 -3.86 18.60 19.02
N TYR A 237 -5.18 18.57 19.28
CA TYR A 237 -5.70 18.61 20.64
C TYR A 237 -5.52 17.28 21.40
N ILE A 238 -5.55 16.16 20.68
CA ILE A 238 -5.55 14.81 21.24
C ILE A 238 -4.33 13.98 20.85
N GLN A 239 -3.48 14.47 19.94
CA GLN A 239 -2.26 13.78 19.51
C GLN A 239 -1.38 13.31 20.68
N LYS A 240 -1.27 14.11 21.75
CA LYS A 240 -0.50 13.79 22.97
C LYS A 240 -1.02 12.57 23.76
N ILE A 241 -2.24 12.10 23.48
CA ILE A 241 -2.83 10.90 24.08
C ILE A 241 -2.31 9.64 23.40
N GLY A 242 -1.90 9.74 22.13
CA GLY A 242 -1.39 8.62 21.35
C GLY A 242 -0.07 8.09 21.89
N ASP A 243 -0.11 6.90 22.49
CA ASP A 243 1.07 6.18 22.94
C ASP A 243 0.93 4.69 22.59
N GLU A 244 1.81 4.19 21.72
CA GLU A 244 1.87 2.78 21.34
C GLU A 244 2.17 1.86 22.55
N ARG A 245 2.70 2.43 23.64
CA ARG A 245 3.00 1.72 24.90
C ARG A 245 1.81 1.68 25.85
N ASN A 246 0.67 2.27 25.49
CA ASN A 246 -0.55 2.18 26.27
C ASN A 246 -0.89 0.69 26.54
N PRO A 247 -1.31 0.31 27.76
CA PRO A 247 -1.62 -1.08 28.09
C PRO A 247 -2.60 -1.76 27.12
N ALA A 248 -3.63 -1.05 26.65
CA ALA A 248 -4.60 -1.60 25.69
C ALA A 248 -3.92 -1.97 24.36
N VAL A 249 -3.05 -1.09 23.85
CA VAL A 249 -2.29 -1.33 22.61
C VAL A 249 -1.27 -2.45 22.80
N LYS A 250 -0.52 -2.44 23.91
CA LYS A 250 0.45 -3.50 24.23
C LYS A 250 -0.19 -4.87 24.34
N ASN A 251 -1.37 -4.96 24.95
CA ASN A 251 -2.11 -6.22 25.06
C ASN A 251 -2.49 -6.74 23.66
N MET A 252 -3.05 -5.88 22.80
CA MET A 252 -3.38 -6.25 21.42
C MET A 252 -2.14 -6.72 20.64
N ILE A 253 -1.02 -6.00 20.73
CA ILE A 253 0.25 -6.38 20.10
C ILE A 253 0.73 -7.74 20.63
N GLY A 254 0.70 -7.93 21.94
CA GLY A 254 1.12 -9.17 22.60
C GLY A 254 0.31 -10.39 22.16
N GLU A 255 -1.01 -10.24 22.04
CA GLU A 255 -1.91 -11.30 21.56
C GLU A 255 -1.56 -11.75 20.13
N VAL A 256 -1.35 -10.79 19.23
CA VAL A 256 -0.98 -11.09 17.83
C VAL A 256 0.36 -11.79 17.74
N ILE A 257 1.37 -11.32 18.49
CA ILE A 257 2.71 -11.93 18.53
C ILE A 257 2.64 -13.37 19.03
N GLN A 258 1.95 -13.61 20.15
CA GLN A 258 1.80 -14.94 20.73
C GLN A 258 1.11 -15.90 19.75
N LEU A 259 0.04 -15.44 19.09
CA LEU A 259 -0.70 -16.26 18.14
C LEU A 259 0.13 -16.58 16.88
N CYS A 260 0.82 -15.59 16.31
CA CYS A 260 1.68 -15.80 15.14
C CYS A 260 2.81 -16.79 15.46
N ASN A 261 3.46 -16.65 16.63
CA ASN A 261 4.48 -17.58 17.10
C ASN A 261 3.94 -18.99 17.27
N LYS A 262 2.78 -19.15 17.93
CA LYS A 262 2.10 -20.44 18.10
C LYS A 262 1.79 -21.11 16.76
N LYS A 263 1.38 -20.33 15.75
CA LYS A 263 1.07 -20.81 14.39
C LYS A 263 2.30 -20.88 13.47
N LYS A 264 3.50 -20.51 13.94
CA LYS A 264 4.74 -20.42 13.15
C LYS A 264 4.55 -19.59 11.88
N LYS A 265 3.84 -18.47 12.00
CA LYS A 265 3.57 -17.49 10.93
C LYS A 265 4.44 -16.25 11.16
N TYR A 266 4.71 -15.50 10.08
CA TYR A 266 5.47 -14.26 10.18
C TYR A 266 4.74 -13.25 11.09
N CYS A 267 5.50 -12.57 11.95
CA CYS A 267 5.02 -11.45 12.74
C CYS A 267 6.07 -10.34 12.69
N GLY A 268 5.76 -9.26 11.99
CA GLY A 268 6.54 -8.03 11.98
C GLY A 268 5.89 -6.94 12.82
N ILE A 269 6.65 -5.89 13.14
CA ILE A 269 6.10 -4.63 13.64
C ILE A 269 6.68 -3.49 12.82
N CYS A 270 5.82 -2.56 12.40
CA CYS A 270 6.16 -1.41 11.59
C CYS A 270 5.59 -0.16 12.27
N SER A 271 6.50 0.70 12.75
CA SER A 271 6.21 2.09 13.07
C SER A 271 6.92 2.96 12.02
N PRO A 272 6.46 4.17 11.68
CA PRO A 272 7.28 5.12 10.96
C PRO A 272 8.59 5.29 11.73
N ALA A 273 9.67 5.60 11.01
CA ALA A 273 10.75 6.28 11.68
C ALA A 273 10.15 7.55 12.29
N SER A 274 9.99 7.57 13.61
CA SER A 274 9.76 8.78 14.37
C SER A 274 10.82 9.79 13.91
N ALA A 275 10.38 10.92 13.36
CA ALA A 275 11.23 12.10 13.24
C ALA A 275 11.62 12.58 14.64
#